data_AF-A0A239H0W1-F1
#
_entry.id   AF-A0A239H0W1-F1
#
_cell.length_a   1.000
_cell.length_b   1.000
_cell.length_c   1.000
_cell.angle_alpha   90.00
_cell.angle_beta   90.00
_cell.angle_gamma   90.00
#
_symmetry.space_group_name_H-M   'P 1'
#
loop_
_entity.id
_entity.type
_entity.pdbx_description
1 polymer ?
#
loop_
_entity_poly.entity_id
_entity_poly.type
_entity_poly.pdbx_seq_one_letter_code
_entity_poly.pdbx_strand_id
1 'polypeptide(L)'
;MNKAPASLPLESSDTTSRAADSHCRQTFLFWFTSNCLPATLAIGFIGPLLGLGFWHSTLAILAGVLLGSLAPAFLPAHQRLVLLPLCLLLPLLHLDALARIAVHLLPGQVLNWQLLALLLAAAIALPGPALLRRLQGLLAPLLIIVFALLSLAAALLLEADTAQRQLHFSREAFATQFAAAALWQASFTPLTGGQRQTTLYAGLVVPGLWLMSLGALLASAVPAVDTVVSLRLVGERFYPGLGTLAVLLGALPLLGAMALSGSTLVQRARNDKARGLLLADFVVAVLALYLGGLPIERIDTLLIRLLR
;
A
#
# COMPACT_ATOMS: atom_id res chain seq x y z
N MET A 1 -26.60 -51.36 39.30
CA MET A 1 -26.23 -49.93 39.38
C MET A 1 -25.68 -49.52 38.04
N ASN A 2 -26.42 -48.64 37.34
CA ASN A 2 -26.13 -48.15 35.99
C ASN A 2 -24.90 -47.24 36.01
N LYS A 3 -23.82 -47.56 35.28
CA LYS A 3 -22.73 -46.62 35.03
C LYS A 3 -23.09 -45.77 33.80
N ALA A 4 -23.34 -44.49 34.01
CA ALA A 4 -23.51 -43.52 32.95
C ALA A 4 -22.22 -43.41 32.09
N PRO A 5 -22.31 -43.21 30.77
CA PRO A 5 -21.15 -42.96 29.93
C PRO A 5 -20.56 -41.58 30.24
N ALA A 6 -19.24 -41.53 30.39
CA ALA A 6 -18.48 -40.32 30.60
C ALA A 6 -18.70 -39.34 29.44
N SER A 7 -19.19 -38.13 29.76
CA SER A 7 -19.31 -37.02 28.82
C SER A 7 -17.92 -36.63 28.30
N LEU A 8 -17.75 -36.64 26.98
CA LEU A 8 -16.56 -36.12 26.29
C LEU A 8 -16.35 -34.64 26.62
N PRO A 9 -15.09 -34.16 26.76
CA PRO A 9 -14.81 -32.75 27.04
C PRO A 9 -15.24 -31.85 25.87
N LEU A 10 -15.89 -30.73 26.21
CA LEU A 10 -16.34 -29.64 25.32
C LEU A 10 -15.16 -28.79 24.76
N GLU A 11 -14.04 -29.40 24.39
CA GLU A 11 -12.77 -28.69 24.10
C GLU A 11 -12.58 -28.32 22.62
N SER A 12 -13.52 -28.71 21.74
CA SER A 12 -13.38 -28.54 20.28
C SER A 12 -13.88 -27.20 19.73
N SER A 13 -14.81 -26.49 20.41
CA SER A 13 -15.38 -25.23 19.93
C SER A 13 -14.53 -24.00 20.25
N ASP A 14 -13.90 -23.95 21.43
CA ASP A 14 -13.08 -22.80 21.85
C ASP A 14 -11.76 -22.70 21.08
N THR A 15 -11.17 -23.84 20.72
CA THR A 15 -9.89 -23.90 19.99
C THR A 15 -10.05 -23.49 18.53
N THR A 16 -11.15 -23.90 17.88
CA THR A 16 -11.48 -23.51 16.50
C THR A 16 -11.85 -22.03 16.39
N SER A 17 -12.59 -21.49 17.35
CA SER A 17 -12.94 -20.06 17.42
C SER A 17 -11.69 -19.17 17.54
N ARG A 18 -10.80 -19.46 18.50
CA ARG A 18 -9.54 -18.69 18.69
C ARG A 18 -8.63 -18.76 17.46
N ALA A 19 -8.56 -19.91 16.79
CA ALA A 19 -7.78 -20.06 15.57
C ALA A 19 -8.34 -19.18 14.44
N ALA A 20 -9.66 -19.15 14.26
CA ALA A 20 -10.33 -18.31 13.26
C ALA A 20 -10.11 -16.81 13.49
N ASP A 21 -10.19 -16.36 14.75
CA ASP A 21 -9.96 -14.96 15.13
C ASP A 21 -8.51 -14.52 14.88
N SER A 22 -7.55 -15.38 15.21
CA SER A 22 -6.13 -15.10 14.96
C SER A 22 -5.83 -14.94 13.47
N HIS A 23 -6.47 -15.75 12.63
CA HIS A 23 -6.35 -15.68 11.17
C HIS A 23 -6.99 -14.40 10.60
N CYS A 24 -8.16 -14.02 11.10
CA CYS A 24 -8.82 -12.77 10.71
C CYS A 24 -7.96 -11.55 11.09
N ARG A 25 -7.45 -11.50 12.33
CA ARG A 25 -6.59 -10.41 12.78
C ARG A 25 -5.33 -10.30 11.91
N GLN A 26 -4.67 -11.41 11.64
CA GLN A 26 -3.46 -11.41 10.83
C GLN A 26 -3.72 -10.96 9.39
N THR A 27 -4.83 -11.39 8.79
CA THR A 27 -5.25 -10.98 7.44
C THR A 27 -5.52 -9.47 7.40
N PHE A 28 -6.25 -8.94 8.38
CA PHE A 28 -6.51 -7.52 8.48
C PHE A 28 -5.21 -6.73 8.58
N LEU A 29 -4.31 -7.07 9.52
CA LEU A 29 -3.07 -6.33 9.74
C LEU A 29 -2.14 -6.38 8.53
N PHE A 30 -2.09 -7.51 7.82
CA PHE A 30 -1.32 -7.64 6.59
C PHE A 30 -1.80 -6.63 5.53
N TRP A 31 -3.08 -6.66 5.17
CA TRP A 31 -3.61 -5.74 4.16
C TRP A 31 -3.63 -4.29 4.65
N PHE A 32 -3.79 -4.08 5.96
CA PHE A 32 -3.66 -2.79 6.59
C PHE A 32 -2.29 -2.19 6.30
N THR A 33 -1.19 -2.88 6.63
CA THR A 33 0.16 -2.35 6.41
C THR A 33 0.55 -2.25 4.94
N SER A 34 0.02 -3.15 4.10
CA SER A 34 0.24 -3.11 2.65
C SER A 34 -0.38 -1.88 2.01
N ASN A 35 -1.34 -1.23 2.67
CA ASN A 35 -1.96 0.01 2.21
C ASN A 35 -1.72 1.22 3.16
N CYS A 36 -1.10 1.00 4.32
CA CYS A 36 -0.74 2.04 5.29
C CYS A 36 0.68 2.53 5.01
N LEU A 37 0.88 3.22 3.90
CA LEU A 37 2.20 3.64 3.42
C LEU A 37 2.17 5.07 2.84
N PRO A 38 3.32 5.77 2.77
CA PRO A 38 3.40 7.14 2.28
C PRO A 38 2.87 7.35 0.85
N ALA A 39 2.99 6.37 -0.05
CA ALA A 39 2.42 6.49 -1.39
C ALA A 39 0.88 6.53 -1.39
N THR A 40 0.21 5.80 -0.49
CA THR A 40 -1.25 5.91 -0.28
C THR A 40 -1.62 7.32 0.15
N LEU A 41 -0.84 7.91 1.05
CA LEU A 41 -1.02 9.29 1.48
C LEU A 41 -0.81 10.27 0.31
N ALA A 42 0.17 10.03 -0.57
CA ALA A 42 0.42 10.83 -1.77
C ALA A 42 -0.75 10.80 -2.76
N ILE A 43 -1.51 9.70 -2.88
CA ILE A 43 -2.75 9.68 -3.69
C ILE A 43 -3.76 10.72 -3.18
N GLY A 44 -3.75 11.02 -1.88
CA GLY A 44 -4.58 12.07 -1.29
C GLY A 44 -4.24 13.49 -1.76
N PHE A 45 -3.01 13.73 -2.22
CA PHE A 45 -2.55 15.05 -2.66
C PHE A 45 -3.15 15.46 -4.01
N ILE A 46 -3.59 14.50 -4.83
CA ILE A 46 -3.97 14.74 -6.23
C ILE A 46 -5.07 15.81 -6.35
N GLY A 47 -6.13 15.70 -5.56
CA GLY A 47 -7.26 16.63 -5.55
C GLY A 47 -6.83 18.05 -5.20
N PRO A 48 -6.20 18.29 -4.03
CA PRO A 48 -5.75 19.62 -3.66
C PRO A 48 -4.71 20.23 -4.61
N LEU A 49 -3.83 19.41 -5.19
CA LEU A 49 -2.87 19.87 -6.21
C LEU A 49 -3.56 20.29 -7.52
N LEU A 50 -4.74 19.73 -7.81
CA LEU A 50 -5.59 20.15 -8.93
C LEU A 50 -6.57 21.28 -8.55
N GLY A 51 -6.40 21.90 -7.37
CA GLY A 51 -7.22 23.02 -6.91
C GLY A 51 -8.54 22.64 -6.23
N LEU A 52 -8.76 21.35 -5.98
CA LEU A 52 -9.96 20.87 -5.29
C LEU A 52 -9.82 21.07 -3.77
N GLY A 53 -10.85 21.58 -3.09
CA GLY A 53 -10.80 21.72 -1.63
C GLY A 53 -10.70 20.38 -0.89
N PHE A 54 -10.27 20.43 0.36
CA PHE A 54 -10.07 19.27 1.24
C PHE A 54 -11.31 18.36 1.33
N TRP A 55 -12.48 18.94 1.59
CA TRP A 55 -13.72 18.17 1.75
C TRP A 55 -14.15 17.48 0.46
N HIS A 56 -14.05 18.16 -0.67
CA HIS A 56 -14.38 17.58 -1.97
C HIS A 56 -13.40 16.46 -2.35
N SER A 57 -12.11 16.65 -2.06
CA SER A 57 -11.08 15.62 -2.24
C SER A 57 -11.37 14.40 -1.36
N THR A 58 -11.74 14.63 -0.10
CA THR A 58 -12.10 13.57 0.86
C THR A 58 -13.34 12.79 0.41
N LEU A 59 -14.35 13.46 -0.16
CA LEU A 59 -15.52 12.79 -0.73
C LEU A 59 -15.16 11.93 -1.96
N ALA A 60 -14.31 12.45 -2.85
CA ALA A 60 -13.82 11.68 -3.99
C ALA A 60 -13.00 10.45 -3.54
N ILE A 61 -12.14 10.62 -2.53
CA ILE A 61 -11.38 9.54 -1.88
C ILE A 61 -12.34 8.50 -1.30
N LEU A 62 -13.36 8.92 -0.56
CA LEU A 62 -14.30 8.02 0.09
C LEU A 62 -14.99 7.13 -0.95
N ALA A 63 -15.54 7.73 -2.00
CA ALA A 63 -16.19 6.99 -3.08
C ALA A 63 -15.20 6.08 -3.81
N GLY A 64 -14.00 6.58 -4.14
CA GLY A 64 -12.99 5.83 -4.89
C GLY A 64 -12.43 4.65 -4.09
N VAL A 65 -12.13 4.85 -2.81
CA VAL A 65 -11.60 3.81 -1.93
C VAL A 65 -12.63 2.70 -1.71
N LEU A 66 -13.87 3.05 -1.39
CA LEU A 66 -14.92 2.06 -1.15
C LEU A 66 -15.20 1.23 -2.41
N LEU A 67 -15.38 1.88 -3.55
CA LEU A 67 -15.66 1.17 -4.81
C LEU A 67 -14.45 0.37 -5.31
N GLY A 68 -13.25 0.96 -5.29
CA GLY A 68 -12.03 0.30 -5.76
C GLY A 68 -11.65 -0.93 -4.92
N SER A 69 -11.97 -0.94 -3.62
CA SER A 69 -11.74 -2.09 -2.74
C SER A 69 -12.69 -3.27 -2.98
N LEU A 70 -13.77 -3.08 -3.74
CA LEU A 70 -14.66 -4.20 -4.11
C LEU A 70 -13.96 -5.18 -5.04
N ALA A 71 -13.10 -4.69 -5.96
CA ALA A 71 -12.41 -5.54 -6.92
C ALA A 71 -11.51 -6.61 -6.24
N PRO A 72 -10.61 -6.26 -5.31
CA PRO A 72 -9.80 -7.24 -4.60
C PRO A 72 -10.60 -8.20 -3.72
N ALA A 73 -11.75 -7.76 -3.22
CA ALA A 73 -12.60 -8.54 -2.31
C ALA A 73 -13.51 -9.53 -3.06
N PHE A 74 -14.07 -9.13 -4.20
CA PHE A 74 -15.19 -9.84 -4.83
C PHE A 74 -14.90 -10.38 -6.25
N LEU A 75 -13.85 -9.90 -6.95
CA LEU A 75 -13.58 -10.44 -8.29
C LEU A 75 -13.16 -11.92 -8.22
N PRO A 76 -13.71 -12.78 -9.10
CA PRO A 76 -13.33 -14.19 -9.18
C PRO A 76 -11.91 -14.34 -9.70
N ALA A 77 -11.23 -15.43 -9.31
CA ALA A 77 -9.80 -15.63 -9.57
C ALA A 77 -9.38 -15.43 -11.04
N HIS A 78 -10.20 -15.88 -11.99
CA HIS A 78 -9.90 -15.76 -13.42
C HIS A 78 -9.91 -14.30 -13.94
N GLN A 79 -10.64 -13.39 -13.30
CA GLN A 79 -10.71 -11.97 -13.69
C GLN A 79 -9.62 -11.12 -13.03
N ARG A 80 -8.99 -11.61 -11.95
CA ARG A 80 -7.95 -10.85 -11.22
C ARG A 80 -6.73 -10.55 -12.08
N LEU A 81 -6.42 -11.42 -13.03
CA LEU A 81 -5.25 -11.27 -13.91
C LEU A 81 -5.36 -10.10 -14.88
N VAL A 82 -6.59 -9.63 -15.19
CA VAL A 82 -6.80 -8.46 -16.05
C VAL A 82 -6.19 -7.19 -15.43
N LEU A 83 -6.12 -7.13 -14.09
CA LEU A 83 -5.52 -6.02 -13.35
C LEU A 83 -4.03 -6.22 -13.05
N LEU A 84 -3.41 -7.29 -13.56
CA LEU A 84 -1.98 -7.55 -13.37
C LEU A 84 -1.11 -6.39 -13.89
N PRO A 85 -1.34 -5.80 -15.09
CA PRO A 85 -0.54 -4.66 -15.54
C PRO A 85 -0.59 -3.49 -14.56
N LEU A 86 -1.78 -3.16 -14.05
CA LEU A 86 -1.96 -2.10 -13.05
C LEU A 86 -1.19 -2.40 -11.75
N CYS A 87 -1.21 -3.65 -11.29
CA CYS A 87 -0.45 -4.09 -10.13
C CYS A 87 1.07 -3.98 -10.34
N LEU A 88 1.55 -4.27 -11.56
CA LEU A 88 2.98 -4.15 -11.90
C LEU A 88 3.48 -2.71 -11.98
N LEU A 89 2.58 -1.71 -12.02
CA LEU A 89 2.94 -0.30 -11.92
C LEU A 89 3.18 0.15 -10.47
N LEU A 90 2.63 -0.54 -9.47
CA LEU A 90 2.80 -0.17 -8.06
C LEU A 90 4.27 -0.06 -7.63
N PRO A 91 5.16 -1.02 -7.95
CA PRO A 91 6.58 -0.91 -7.59
C PRO A 91 7.27 0.35 -8.12
N LEU A 92 6.83 0.91 -9.26
CA LEU A 92 7.40 2.15 -9.81
C LEU A 92 7.08 3.35 -8.92
N LEU A 93 5.83 3.44 -8.44
CA LEU A 93 5.40 4.48 -7.51
C LEU A 93 6.12 4.35 -6.16
N HIS A 94 6.29 3.12 -5.68
CA HIS A 94 7.01 2.85 -4.44
C HIS A 94 8.51 3.18 -4.54
N LEU A 95 9.15 2.92 -5.69
CA LEU A 95 10.55 3.26 -5.94
C LEU A 95 10.79 4.77 -5.87
N ASP A 96 9.94 5.56 -6.51
CA ASP A 96 10.06 7.03 -6.48
C ASP A 96 9.89 7.56 -5.05
N ALA A 97 8.89 7.06 -4.32
CA ALA A 97 8.67 7.44 -2.92
C ALA A 97 9.87 7.06 -2.03
N LEU A 98 10.41 5.86 -2.15
CA LEU A 98 11.58 5.41 -1.37
C LEU A 98 12.83 6.24 -1.68
N ALA A 99 13.06 6.56 -2.95
CA ALA A 99 14.20 7.38 -3.34
C ALA A 99 14.11 8.80 -2.80
N ARG A 100 12.91 9.42 -2.86
CA ARG A 100 12.66 10.72 -2.22
C ARG A 100 12.92 10.67 -0.73
N ILE A 101 12.41 9.66 -0.03
CA ILE A 101 12.66 9.48 1.41
C ILE A 101 14.16 9.40 1.68
N ALA A 102 14.91 8.60 0.92
CA ALA A 102 16.33 8.40 1.12
C ALA A 102 17.15 9.68 0.90
N VAL A 103 16.89 10.43 -0.18
CA VAL A 103 17.61 11.68 -0.50
C VAL A 103 17.37 12.78 0.54
N HIS A 104 16.20 12.81 1.17
CA HIS A 104 15.93 13.76 2.26
C HIS A 104 16.68 13.44 3.55
N LEU A 105 17.18 12.21 3.71
CA LEU A 105 17.83 11.73 4.94
C LEU A 105 19.34 11.54 4.78
N LEU A 106 19.79 11.15 3.58
CA LEU A 106 21.16 10.73 3.30
C LEU A 106 21.62 11.32 1.96
N PRO A 107 22.89 11.77 1.87
CA PRO A 107 23.45 12.22 0.60
C PRO A 107 23.53 11.06 -0.39
N GLY A 108 23.24 11.32 -1.66
CA GLY A 108 23.36 10.33 -2.72
C GLY A 108 22.55 10.69 -3.96
N GLN A 109 22.80 9.95 -5.05
CA GLN A 109 22.01 10.08 -6.27
C GLN A 109 20.71 9.27 -6.16
N VAL A 110 19.62 9.83 -6.70
CA VAL A 110 18.29 9.19 -6.72
C VAL A 110 18.34 7.77 -7.29
N LEU A 111 19.06 7.57 -8.39
CA LEU A 111 19.20 6.27 -9.05
C LEU A 111 19.81 5.20 -8.14
N ASN A 112 20.82 5.55 -7.32
CA ASN A 112 21.47 4.61 -6.41
C ASN A 112 20.50 4.10 -5.34
N TRP A 113 19.66 4.99 -4.81
CA TRP A 113 18.64 4.63 -3.82
C TRP A 113 17.54 3.76 -4.41
N GLN A 114 17.16 4.01 -5.66
CA GLN A 114 16.19 3.18 -6.38
C GLN A 114 16.72 1.77 -6.64
N LEU A 115 17.96 1.67 -7.13
CA LEU A 115 18.63 0.38 -7.33
C LEU A 115 18.73 -0.40 -6.02
N LEU A 116 19.12 0.28 -4.94
CA LEU A 116 19.18 -0.35 -3.61
C LEU A 116 17.80 -0.83 -3.15
N ALA A 117 16.76 0.00 -3.26
CA ALA A 117 15.39 -0.36 -2.90
C ALA A 117 14.89 -1.57 -3.68
N LEU A 118 15.20 -1.64 -4.99
CA LEU A 118 14.82 -2.75 -5.85
C LEU A 118 15.54 -4.05 -5.45
N LEU A 119 16.85 -3.98 -5.17
CA LEU A 119 17.63 -5.13 -4.69
C LEU A 119 17.12 -5.63 -3.34
N LEU A 120 16.82 -4.73 -2.41
CA LEU A 120 16.27 -5.09 -1.10
C LEU A 120 14.87 -5.72 -1.23
N ALA A 121 13.98 -5.14 -2.04
CA ALA A 121 12.66 -5.71 -2.30
C ALA A 121 12.76 -7.12 -2.92
N ALA A 122 13.68 -7.32 -3.87
CA ALA A 122 13.93 -8.62 -4.48
C ALA A 122 14.46 -9.64 -3.45
N ALA A 123 15.39 -9.23 -2.59
CA ALA A 123 15.90 -10.07 -1.51
C ALA A 123 14.81 -10.48 -0.51
N ILE A 124 13.90 -9.57 -0.15
CA ILE A 124 12.77 -9.84 0.76
C ILE A 124 11.70 -10.72 0.09
N ALA A 125 11.56 -10.68 -1.24
CA ALA A 125 10.61 -11.51 -1.97
C ALA A 125 10.97 -13.01 -1.95
N LEU A 126 12.26 -13.37 -1.80
CA LEU A 126 12.75 -14.76 -1.86
C LEU A 126 12.30 -15.64 -0.68
N PRO A 127 12.43 -15.22 0.60
CA PRO A 127 11.98 -16.00 1.77
C PRO A 127 10.49 -16.36 1.76
N GLY A 128 9.69 -15.64 0.96
CA GLY A 128 8.29 -15.96 0.73
C GLY A 128 7.32 -15.34 1.75
N PRO A 129 6.03 -15.73 1.66
CA PRO A 129 4.94 -14.99 2.30
C PRO A 129 4.90 -15.09 3.83
N ALA A 130 5.62 -16.04 4.44
CA ALA A 130 5.72 -16.14 5.89
C ALA A 130 6.51 -14.97 6.52
N LEU A 131 7.61 -14.56 5.88
CA LEU A 131 8.42 -13.42 6.35
C LEU A 131 7.61 -12.12 6.24
N LEU A 132 6.96 -11.90 5.09
CA LEU A 132 6.13 -10.73 4.86
C LEU A 132 5.01 -10.62 5.90
N ARG A 133 4.31 -11.72 6.20
CA ARG A 133 3.28 -11.72 7.25
C ARG A 133 3.83 -11.36 8.63
N ARG A 134 5.04 -11.81 8.98
CA ARG A 134 5.68 -11.46 10.26
C ARG A 134 6.06 -9.99 10.30
N LEU A 135 6.77 -9.51 9.28
CA LEU A 135 7.20 -8.10 9.20
C LEU A 135 6.02 -7.14 9.23
N GLN A 136 4.98 -7.42 8.44
CA GLN A 136 3.77 -6.61 8.40
C GLN A 136 3.00 -6.66 9.72
N GLY A 137 2.91 -7.83 10.38
CA GLY A 137 2.28 -7.94 11.69
C GLY A 137 2.98 -7.11 12.78
N LEU A 138 4.32 -7.06 12.76
CA LEU A 138 5.11 -6.24 13.70
C LEU A 138 5.03 -4.75 13.39
N LEU A 139 4.98 -4.40 12.11
CA LEU A 139 4.99 -3.02 11.64
C LEU A 139 3.62 -2.34 11.80
N ALA A 140 2.52 -3.10 11.74
CA ALA A 140 1.17 -2.57 11.85
C ALA A 140 0.93 -1.66 13.07
N PRO A 141 1.20 -2.09 14.33
CA PRO A 141 0.98 -1.24 15.49
C PRO A 141 1.85 0.01 15.46
N LEU A 142 3.10 -0.09 14.98
CA LEU A 142 4.00 1.06 14.86
C LEU A 142 3.46 2.09 13.88
N LEU A 143 2.98 1.65 12.71
CA LEU A 143 2.37 2.52 11.71
C LEU A 143 1.08 3.15 12.21
N ILE A 144 0.22 2.38 12.89
CA ILE A 144 -1.00 2.90 13.50
C ILE A 144 -0.65 4.02 14.48
N ILE A 145 0.29 3.80 15.39
CA ILE A 145 0.68 4.81 16.39
C ILE A 145 1.25 6.05 15.71
N VAL A 146 2.22 5.90 14.81
CA VAL A 146 2.93 7.05 14.23
C VAL A 146 2.01 7.88 13.32
N PHE A 147 1.17 7.24 12.50
CA PHE A 147 0.21 7.97 11.66
C PHE A 147 -0.96 8.52 12.46
N ALA A 148 -1.35 7.92 13.59
CA ALA A 148 -2.34 8.49 14.50
C ALA A 148 -1.83 9.78 15.14
N LEU A 149 -0.58 9.77 15.62
CA LEU A 149 0.07 10.98 16.14
C LEU A 149 0.20 12.05 15.06
N LEU A 150 0.56 11.68 13.82
CA LEU A 150 0.58 12.63 12.70
C LEU A 150 -0.81 13.17 12.33
N SER A 151 -1.85 12.34 12.41
CA SER A 151 -3.22 12.78 12.13
C SER A 151 -3.70 13.75 13.20
N LEU A 152 -3.37 13.48 14.46
CA LEU A 152 -3.62 14.39 15.57
C LEU A 152 -2.85 15.71 15.40
N ALA A 153 -1.56 15.63 15.03
CA ALA A 153 -0.75 16.80 14.71
C ALA A 153 -1.38 17.64 13.59
N ALA A 154 -1.79 17.00 12.51
CA ALA A 154 -2.46 17.66 11.39
C ALA A 154 -3.76 18.34 11.84
N ALA A 155 -4.60 17.65 12.61
CA ALA A 155 -5.87 18.21 13.11
C ALA A 155 -5.69 19.40 14.06
N LEU A 156 -4.59 19.44 14.82
CA LEU A 156 -4.31 20.51 15.79
C LEU A 156 -3.54 21.69 15.20
N LEU A 157 -2.72 21.46 14.17
CA LEU A 157 -1.79 22.46 13.62
C LEU A 157 -2.21 23.02 12.27
N LEU A 158 -3.10 22.33 11.54
CA LEU A 158 -3.49 22.70 10.19
C LEU A 158 -4.93 23.18 10.12
N GLU A 159 -5.12 24.26 9.38
CA GLU A 159 -6.42 24.69 8.92
C GLU A 159 -6.55 24.29 7.45
N ALA A 160 -7.61 23.54 7.13
CA ALA A 160 -7.85 23.05 5.77
C ALA A 160 -7.91 24.20 4.76
N ASP A 161 -7.46 23.93 3.54
CA ASP A 161 -7.53 24.83 2.38
C ASP A 161 -6.72 26.14 2.50
N THR A 162 -5.95 26.34 3.57
CA THR A 162 -5.15 27.56 3.78
C THR A 162 -4.02 27.77 2.76
N ALA A 163 -3.52 26.70 2.13
CA ALA A 163 -2.52 26.81 1.07
C ALA A 163 -3.15 27.15 -0.30
N GLN A 164 -4.46 26.98 -0.47
CA GLN A 164 -5.16 27.16 -1.74
C GLN A 164 -5.67 28.59 -1.90
N ARG A 165 -5.25 29.26 -2.97
CA ARG A 165 -5.62 30.67 -3.24
C ARG A 165 -7.00 30.84 -3.87
N GLN A 166 -7.54 29.80 -4.51
CA GLN A 166 -8.85 29.83 -5.18
C GLN A 166 -9.54 28.46 -5.08
N LEU A 167 -10.46 28.33 -4.13
CA LEU A 167 -11.31 27.16 -3.99
C LEU A 167 -12.41 27.19 -5.05
N HIS A 168 -12.31 26.31 -6.04
CA HIS A 168 -13.37 26.10 -7.01
C HIS A 168 -13.64 24.61 -7.16
N PHE A 169 -14.91 24.23 -7.23
CA PHE A 169 -15.27 22.85 -7.49
C PHE A 169 -15.01 22.55 -8.97
N SER A 170 -14.01 21.73 -9.25
CA SER A 170 -13.74 21.17 -10.57
C SER A 170 -14.22 19.71 -10.61
N ARG A 171 -15.03 19.39 -11.61
CA ARG A 171 -15.49 18.01 -11.86
C ARG A 171 -14.34 17.13 -12.32
N GLU A 172 -13.41 17.71 -13.05
CA GLU A 172 -12.21 17.06 -13.58
C GLU A 172 -11.27 16.67 -12.44
N ALA A 173 -11.00 17.59 -11.51
CA ALA A 173 -10.19 17.32 -10.32
C ALA A 173 -10.85 16.27 -9.42
N PHE A 174 -12.16 16.36 -9.22
CA PHE A 174 -12.93 15.38 -8.45
C PHE A 174 -12.86 13.98 -9.08
N ALA A 175 -13.12 13.87 -10.38
CA ALA A 175 -13.06 12.61 -11.12
C ALA A 175 -11.64 12.02 -11.12
N THR A 176 -10.61 12.86 -11.20
CA THR A 176 -9.21 12.44 -11.16
C THR A 176 -8.84 11.88 -9.78
N GLN A 177 -9.20 12.57 -8.70
CA GLN A 177 -8.98 12.07 -7.33
C GLN A 177 -9.73 10.75 -7.08
N PHE A 178 -10.99 10.67 -7.53
CA PHE A 178 -11.81 9.47 -7.43
C PHE A 178 -11.16 8.29 -8.18
N ALA A 179 -10.76 8.51 -9.44
CA ALA A 179 -10.16 7.48 -10.27
C ALA A 179 -8.80 7.03 -9.71
N ALA A 180 -7.97 7.96 -9.23
CA ALA A 180 -6.70 7.63 -8.60
C ALA A 180 -6.88 6.78 -7.34
N ALA A 181 -7.82 7.15 -6.47
CA ALA A 181 -8.15 6.36 -5.28
C ALA A 181 -8.70 4.97 -5.64
N ALA A 182 -9.60 4.89 -6.62
CA ALA A 182 -10.20 3.63 -7.06
C ALA A 182 -9.16 2.69 -7.71
N LEU A 183 -8.31 3.21 -8.60
CA LEU A 183 -7.25 2.47 -9.26
C LEU A 183 -6.20 2.00 -8.26
N TRP A 184 -5.86 2.83 -7.28
CA TRP A 184 -4.98 2.44 -6.19
C TRP A 184 -5.53 1.22 -5.44
N GLN A 185 -6.80 1.22 -5.04
CA GLN A 185 -7.39 0.05 -4.37
C GLN A 185 -7.52 -1.16 -5.29
N ALA A 186 -7.90 -0.96 -6.56
CA ALA A 186 -8.04 -2.04 -7.52
C ALA A 186 -6.72 -2.74 -7.83
N SER A 187 -5.60 -2.02 -7.78
CA SER A 187 -4.24 -2.54 -8.03
C SER A 187 -3.84 -3.69 -7.10
N PHE A 188 -4.45 -3.81 -5.92
CA PHE A 188 -4.21 -4.93 -5.00
C PHE A 188 -4.88 -6.23 -5.44
N THR A 189 -5.80 -6.20 -6.41
CA THR A 189 -6.62 -7.36 -6.80
C THR A 189 -5.81 -8.59 -7.21
N PRO A 190 -4.74 -8.48 -8.02
CA PRO A 190 -3.92 -9.64 -8.39
C PRO A 190 -3.12 -10.22 -7.22
N LEU A 191 -2.99 -9.46 -6.12
CA LEU A 191 -2.24 -9.85 -4.91
C LEU A 191 -3.11 -10.62 -3.91
N THR A 192 -4.44 -10.54 -4.02
CA THR A 192 -5.36 -11.20 -3.09
C THR A 192 -5.66 -12.62 -3.56
N GLY A 193 -5.66 -13.60 -2.64
CA GLY A 193 -6.00 -14.99 -2.96
C GLY A 193 -6.47 -15.77 -1.72
N GLY A 194 -7.64 -16.43 -1.83
CA GLY A 194 -8.16 -17.35 -0.80
C GLY A 194 -8.55 -16.74 0.56
N GLN A 195 -8.59 -15.41 0.69
CA GLN A 195 -8.86 -14.71 1.95
C GLN A 195 -10.35 -14.48 2.21
N ARG A 196 -10.73 -14.32 3.49
CA ARG A 196 -12.08 -13.90 3.88
C ARG A 196 -12.36 -12.48 3.37
N GLN A 197 -13.41 -12.34 2.54
CA GLN A 197 -13.71 -11.12 1.79
C GLN A 197 -13.87 -9.88 2.68
N THR A 198 -14.60 -10.00 3.79
CA THR A 198 -14.88 -8.87 4.69
C THR A 198 -13.64 -8.36 5.42
N THR A 199 -12.80 -9.26 5.92
CA THR A 199 -11.56 -8.93 6.63
C THR A 199 -10.54 -8.30 5.68
N LEU A 200 -10.43 -8.82 4.46
CA LEU A 200 -9.60 -8.26 3.40
C LEU A 200 -10.08 -6.84 3.03
N TYR A 201 -11.38 -6.68 2.78
CA TYR A 201 -11.98 -5.40 2.43
C TYR A 201 -11.71 -4.34 3.52
N ALA A 202 -11.94 -4.67 4.79
CA ALA A 202 -11.64 -3.77 5.90
C ALA A 202 -10.14 -3.43 5.99
N GLY A 203 -9.27 -4.41 5.80
CA GLY A 203 -7.81 -4.22 5.79
C GLY A 203 -7.35 -3.25 4.69
N LEU A 204 -8.04 -3.19 3.55
CA LEU A 204 -7.72 -2.24 2.48
C LEU A 204 -8.39 -0.87 2.65
N VAL A 205 -9.65 -0.84 3.07
CA VAL A 205 -10.45 0.40 3.14
C VAL A 205 -9.99 1.30 4.28
N VAL A 206 -9.78 0.75 5.49
CA VAL A 206 -9.42 1.54 6.68
C VAL A 206 -8.16 2.39 6.46
N PRO A 207 -7.00 1.83 6.08
CA PRO A 207 -5.80 2.64 5.85
C PRO A 207 -5.93 3.54 4.62
N GLY A 208 -6.66 3.10 3.58
CA GLY A 208 -6.88 3.88 2.36
C GLY A 208 -7.64 5.17 2.63
N LEU A 209 -8.81 5.08 3.27
CA LEU A 209 -9.60 6.25 3.68
C LEU A 209 -8.79 7.15 4.60
N TRP A 210 -8.12 6.56 5.58
CA TRP A 210 -7.39 7.31 6.58
C TRP A 210 -6.22 8.09 5.98
N LEU A 211 -5.28 7.42 5.33
CA LEU A 211 -4.07 8.06 4.83
C LEU A 211 -4.32 8.96 3.62
N MET A 212 -5.21 8.58 2.69
CA MET A 212 -5.54 9.46 1.57
C MET A 212 -6.20 10.74 2.07
N SER A 213 -7.11 10.67 3.05
CA SER A 213 -7.73 11.88 3.63
C SER A 213 -6.72 12.73 4.38
N LEU A 214 -5.81 12.11 5.15
CA LEU A 214 -4.70 12.81 5.78
C LEU A 214 -3.82 13.52 4.74
N GLY A 215 -3.56 12.85 3.61
CA GLY A 215 -2.80 13.43 2.50
C GLY A 215 -3.50 14.62 1.87
N ALA A 216 -4.82 14.53 1.66
CA ALA A 216 -5.62 15.64 1.17
C ALA A 216 -5.58 16.84 2.12
N LEU A 217 -5.66 16.60 3.43
CA LEU A 217 -5.53 17.67 4.43
C LEU A 217 -4.15 18.34 4.35
N LEU A 218 -3.08 17.53 4.34
CA LEU A 218 -1.71 18.03 4.24
C LEU A 218 -1.50 18.87 2.99
N ALA A 219 -1.97 18.41 1.82
CA ALA A 219 -1.83 19.13 0.56
C ALA A 219 -2.67 20.41 0.50
N SER A 220 -3.83 20.44 1.18
CA SER A 220 -4.69 21.63 1.22
C SER A 220 -4.16 22.73 2.15
N ALA A 221 -3.41 22.36 3.18
CA ALA A 221 -3.00 23.26 4.26
C ALA A 221 -1.50 23.61 4.26
N VAL A 222 -0.66 22.73 3.72
CA VAL A 222 0.80 22.93 3.66
C VAL A 222 1.17 23.32 2.22
N PRO A 223 1.79 24.50 1.99
CA PRO A 223 2.17 24.95 0.65
C PRO A 223 3.34 24.17 0.01
N ALA A 224 3.75 23.03 0.60
CA ALA A 224 4.79 22.17 0.06
C ALA A 224 4.18 21.17 -0.93
N VAL A 225 4.83 21.04 -2.09
CA VAL A 225 4.38 20.17 -3.20
C VAL A 225 4.78 18.70 -2.97
N ASP A 226 5.73 18.43 -2.07
CA ASP A 226 6.26 17.09 -1.82
C ASP A 226 5.63 16.46 -0.56
N THR A 227 5.07 15.26 -0.74
CA THR A 227 4.41 14.47 0.32
C THR A 227 5.33 14.17 1.50
N VAL A 228 6.58 13.79 1.26
CA VAL A 228 7.56 13.45 2.31
C VAL A 228 7.91 14.70 3.11
N VAL A 229 8.08 15.83 2.43
CA VAL A 229 8.39 17.12 3.06
C VAL A 229 7.21 17.59 3.92
N SER A 230 5.99 17.61 3.38
CA SER A 230 4.80 18.02 4.13
C SER A 230 4.59 17.18 5.39
N LEU A 231 4.74 15.86 5.27
CA LEU A 231 4.59 14.93 6.39
C LEU A 231 5.65 15.15 7.47
N ARG A 232 6.91 15.33 7.06
CA ARG A 232 8.01 15.61 7.99
C ARG A 232 7.81 16.94 8.69
N LEU A 233 7.49 18.01 7.97
CA LEU A 233 7.27 19.35 8.53
C LEU A 233 6.20 19.35 9.61
N VAL A 234 5.05 18.72 9.36
CA VAL A 234 3.95 18.66 10.32
C VAL A 234 4.33 17.84 11.56
N GLY A 235 5.00 16.70 11.36
CA GLY A 235 5.46 15.88 12.47
C GLY A 235 6.50 16.59 13.35
N GLU A 236 7.52 17.19 12.74
CA GLU A 236 8.58 17.91 13.48
C GLU A 236 8.03 19.14 14.24
N ARG A 237 7.00 19.80 13.71
CA ARG A 237 6.35 20.93 14.39
C ARG A 237 5.55 20.49 15.60
N PHE A 238 4.99 19.28 15.59
CA PHE A 238 4.21 18.74 16.69
C PHE A 238 5.11 18.17 17.80
N TYR A 239 6.11 17.37 17.42
CA TYR A 239 7.09 16.82 18.36
C TYR A 239 8.44 16.57 17.66
N PRO A 240 9.58 17.00 18.23
CA PRO A 240 10.89 16.80 17.62
C PRO A 240 11.15 15.32 17.30
N GLY A 241 11.49 15.03 16.04
CA GLY A 241 11.79 13.69 15.54
C GLY A 241 10.58 12.86 15.10
N LEU A 242 9.33 13.28 15.38
CA LEU A 242 8.14 12.53 14.98
C LEU A 242 8.02 12.43 13.44
N GLY A 243 8.24 13.55 12.74
CA GLY A 243 8.18 13.60 11.28
C GLY A 243 9.22 12.69 10.63
N THR A 244 10.46 12.76 11.12
CA THR A 244 11.56 11.89 10.65
C THR A 244 11.28 10.41 10.94
N LEU A 245 10.77 10.09 12.13
CA LEU A 245 10.38 8.72 12.50
C LEU A 245 9.26 8.19 11.58
N ALA A 246 8.25 9.00 11.29
CA ALA A 246 7.15 8.60 10.43
C ALA A 246 7.60 8.31 8.99
N VAL A 247 8.50 9.12 8.46
CA VAL A 247 9.11 8.91 7.15
C VAL A 247 9.93 7.61 7.11
N LEU A 248 10.76 7.36 8.14
CA LEU A 248 11.56 6.14 8.26
C LEU A 248 10.68 4.89 8.37
N LEU A 249 9.70 4.91 9.27
CA LEU A 249 8.75 3.82 9.43
C LEU A 249 7.91 3.62 8.17
N GLY A 250 7.56 4.69 7.45
CA GLY A 250 6.84 4.66 6.18
C GLY A 250 7.64 4.08 5.01
N ALA A 251 8.98 4.04 5.07
CA ALA A 251 9.81 3.37 4.06
C ALA A 251 9.71 1.84 4.13
N LEU A 252 9.55 1.28 5.32
CA LEU A 252 9.47 -0.17 5.53
C LEU A 252 8.26 -0.84 4.85
N PRO A 253 7.01 -0.34 4.95
CA PRO A 253 5.87 -0.93 4.26
C PRO A 253 5.97 -0.72 2.73
N LEU A 254 6.62 0.34 2.23
CA LEU A 254 6.89 0.51 0.79
C LEU A 254 7.77 -0.63 0.25
N LEU A 255 8.88 -0.93 0.95
CA LEU A 255 9.72 -2.09 0.61
C LEU A 255 8.94 -3.40 0.71
N GLY A 256 8.11 -3.55 1.74
CA GLY A 256 7.23 -4.71 1.92
C GLY A 256 6.21 -4.89 0.78
N ALA A 257 5.59 -3.81 0.30
CA ALA A 257 4.63 -3.82 -0.80
C ALA A 257 5.29 -4.15 -2.15
N MET A 258 6.51 -3.64 -2.39
CA MET A 258 7.32 -4.04 -3.54
C MET A 258 7.67 -5.53 -3.49
N ALA A 259 8.15 -6.01 -2.35
CA ALA A 259 8.48 -7.41 -2.14
C ALA A 259 7.25 -8.32 -2.28
N LEU A 260 6.08 -7.87 -1.81
CA LEU A 260 4.80 -8.56 -2.01
C LEU A 260 4.52 -8.75 -3.50
N SER A 261 4.59 -7.67 -4.28
CA SER A 261 4.37 -7.70 -5.73
C SER A 261 5.28 -8.71 -6.43
N GLY A 262 6.60 -8.66 -6.16
CA GLY A 262 7.56 -9.64 -6.69
C GLY A 262 7.28 -11.07 -6.23
N SER A 263 6.92 -11.27 -4.96
CA SER A 263 6.64 -12.60 -4.41
C SER A 263 5.44 -13.28 -5.07
N THR A 264 4.43 -12.52 -5.50
CA THR A 264 3.26 -13.08 -6.21
C THR A 264 3.60 -13.64 -7.58
N LEU A 265 4.58 -13.05 -8.27
CA LEU A 265 5.12 -13.58 -9.52
C LEU A 265 5.93 -14.85 -9.24
N VAL A 266 6.83 -14.80 -8.26
CA VAL A 266 7.71 -15.91 -7.89
C VAL A 266 6.92 -17.14 -7.41
N GLN A 267 5.80 -16.96 -6.71
CA GLN A 267 4.95 -18.07 -6.26
C GLN A 267 4.29 -18.85 -7.40
N ARG A 268 4.29 -18.33 -8.63
CA ARG A 268 3.81 -19.04 -9.83
C ARG A 268 4.89 -19.93 -10.47
N ALA A 269 6.14 -19.84 -10.02
CA ALA A 269 7.23 -20.64 -10.55
C ALA A 269 7.11 -22.11 -10.14
N ARG A 270 7.46 -23.02 -11.07
CA ARG A 270 7.44 -24.47 -10.84
C ARG A 270 8.63 -25.02 -10.05
N ASN A 271 9.76 -24.30 -10.03
CA ASN A 271 11.00 -24.72 -9.34
C ASN A 271 11.88 -23.50 -8.99
N ASP A 272 12.94 -23.72 -8.20
CA ASP A 272 13.80 -22.62 -7.70
C ASP A 272 14.56 -21.88 -8.80
N LYS A 273 14.94 -22.55 -9.89
CA LYS A 273 15.55 -21.88 -11.06
C LYS A 273 14.56 -20.89 -11.69
N ALA A 274 13.31 -21.31 -11.88
CA ALA A 274 12.25 -20.46 -12.40
C ALA A 274 11.90 -19.31 -11.44
N ARG A 275 11.99 -19.53 -10.12
CA ARG A 275 11.83 -18.46 -9.11
C ARG A 275 12.87 -17.36 -9.29
N GLY A 276 14.14 -17.73 -9.47
CA GLY A 276 15.23 -16.78 -9.73
C GLY A 276 15.03 -16.00 -11.04
N LEU A 277 14.65 -16.70 -12.12
CA LEU A 277 14.38 -16.08 -13.43
C LEU A 277 13.21 -15.08 -13.37
N LEU A 278 12.08 -15.44 -12.76
CA LEU A 278 10.93 -14.52 -12.64
C LEU A 278 11.25 -13.30 -11.78
N LEU A 279 12.07 -13.45 -10.74
CA LEU A 279 12.50 -12.32 -9.93
C LEU A 279 13.44 -11.39 -10.72
N ALA A 280 14.37 -11.95 -11.49
CA ALA A 280 15.22 -11.18 -12.38
C ALA A 280 14.39 -10.45 -13.44
N ASP A 281 13.43 -11.13 -14.06
CA ASP A 281 12.51 -10.54 -15.04
C ASP A 281 11.68 -9.40 -14.42
N PHE A 282 11.20 -9.56 -13.19
CA PHE A 282 10.51 -8.49 -12.45
C PHE A 282 11.42 -7.27 -12.23
N VAL A 283 12.64 -7.47 -11.74
CA VAL A 283 13.63 -6.41 -11.52
C VAL A 283 13.94 -5.68 -12.83
N VAL A 284 14.17 -6.43 -13.91
CA VAL A 284 14.45 -5.88 -15.24
C VAL A 284 13.25 -5.14 -15.80
N ALA A 285 12.03 -5.67 -15.67
CA ALA A 285 10.83 -5.02 -16.16
C ALA A 285 10.58 -3.68 -15.44
N VAL A 286 10.75 -3.65 -14.12
CA VAL A 286 10.62 -2.43 -13.32
C VAL A 286 11.69 -1.40 -13.74
N LEU A 287 12.95 -1.82 -13.87
CA LEU A 287 14.03 -0.93 -14.32
C LEU A 287 13.81 -0.39 -15.72
N ALA A 288 13.37 -1.24 -16.64
CA ALA A 288 13.20 -0.87 -18.04
C ALA A 288 11.97 0.02 -18.26
N LEU A 289 10.89 -0.18 -17.50
CA LEU A 289 9.76 0.78 -17.45
C LEU A 289 10.20 2.12 -16.85
N TYR A 290 11.01 2.09 -15.78
CA TYR A 290 11.47 3.29 -15.11
C TYR A 290 12.42 4.15 -15.99
N LEU A 291 13.35 3.51 -16.70
CA LEU A 291 14.31 4.17 -17.60
C LEU A 291 13.71 4.51 -18.98
N GLY A 292 12.40 4.29 -19.18
CA GLY A 292 11.68 4.62 -20.43
C GLY A 292 12.01 3.71 -21.62
N GLY A 293 12.52 2.49 -21.37
CA GLY A 293 13.22 1.68 -22.35
C GLY A 293 12.64 0.28 -22.63
N LEU A 294 11.33 0.04 -22.48
CA LEU A 294 10.72 -1.19 -23.01
C LEU A 294 10.02 -0.96 -24.35
N PRO A 295 10.48 -1.62 -25.45
CA PRO A 295 9.61 -1.83 -26.59
C PRO A 295 8.43 -2.72 -26.16
N ILE A 296 7.22 -2.29 -26.50
CA ILE A 296 5.93 -2.90 -26.12
C ILE A 296 5.91 -4.42 -26.36
N GLU A 297 6.63 -4.92 -27.37
CA GLU A 297 6.73 -6.34 -27.72
C GLU A 297 7.28 -7.25 -26.60
N ARG A 298 8.15 -6.75 -25.71
CA ARG A 298 8.68 -7.55 -24.58
C ARG A 298 7.68 -7.70 -23.44
N ILE A 299 6.74 -6.77 -23.30
CA ILE A 299 5.67 -6.84 -22.29
C ILE A 299 4.75 -8.01 -22.62
N ASP A 300 4.40 -8.18 -23.89
CA ASP A 300 3.59 -9.31 -24.37
C ASP A 300 4.29 -10.65 -24.13
N THR A 301 5.60 -10.73 -24.33
CA THR A 301 6.34 -11.98 -24.11
C THR A 301 6.39 -12.37 -22.63
N LEU A 302 6.53 -11.39 -21.73
CA LEU A 302 6.47 -11.59 -20.28
C LEU A 302 5.06 -12.01 -19.83
N LEU A 303 4.02 -11.35 -20.34
CA LEU A 303 2.62 -11.71 -20.06
C LEU A 303 2.30 -13.13 -20.54
N ILE A 304 2.73 -13.51 -21.75
CA ILE A 304 2.51 -14.85 -22.31
C ILE A 304 3.26 -15.92 -21.51
N ARG A 305 4.47 -15.65 -21.03
CA ARG A 305 5.23 -16.56 -20.16
C ARG A 305 4.65 -16.67 -18.75
N LEU A 306 4.01 -15.62 -18.24
CA LEU A 306 3.36 -15.60 -16.93
C LEU A 306 1.95 -16.23 -16.94
N LEU A 307 1.29 -16.28 -18.10
CA LEU A 307 -0.04 -16.87 -18.29
C LEU A 307 -0.02 -18.36 -18.71
N ARG A 308 1.15 -18.94 -18.98
CA ARG A 308 1.34 -20.38 -19.28
C ARG A 308 1.97 -21.14 -18.10
#